data_AF-A0A8D2LX19-F1
#
_entry.id   AF-A0A8D2LX19-F1
#
_cell.length_a   1.000
_cell.length_b   1.000
_cell.length_c   1.000
_cell.angle_alpha   90.00
_cell.angle_beta   90.00
_cell.angle_gamma   90.00
#
_symmetry.space_group_name_H-M   'P 1'
#
loop_
_entity.id
_entity.type
_entity.pdbx_description
1 polymer ?
#
loop_
_entity_poly.entity_id
_entity_poly.type
_entity_poly.pdbx_seq_one_letter_code
_entity_poly.pdbx_strand_id
1 'polypeptide(L)'
;LAYIQNPRGEGSLASPKKFKNQDFVRLRDHCLNHGLLFEDYTFPADHSSIGPGLLSDAQLLQIQWFRPTVSSSQVCNGLWAWLIIGRG
;
A
#
# COMPACT_ATOMS: atom_id res chain seq x y z
N LEU A 1 3.21 36.50 8.37
CA LEU A 1 2.29 35.35 8.36
C LEU A 1 2.86 34.31 9.32
N ALA A 2 2.28 34.16 10.51
CA ALA A 2 2.74 33.14 11.46
C ALA A 2 2.38 31.76 10.86
N TYR A 3 3.40 30.94 10.63
CA TYR A 3 3.20 29.52 10.27
C TYR A 3 2.45 28.89 11.44
N ILE A 4 1.18 28.56 11.25
CA ILE A 4 0.39 27.86 12.27
C ILE A 4 1.03 26.47 12.39
N GLN A 5 1.91 26.30 13.36
CA GLN A 5 2.39 24.99 13.72
C GLN A 5 1.21 24.22 14.30
N ASN A 6 0.96 23.02 13.78
CA ASN A 6 0.04 22.09 14.41
C ASN A 6 0.54 21.85 15.85
N PRO A 7 -0.20 22.24 16.90
CA PRO A 7 0.28 22.17 18.28
C PRO A 7 0.60 20.74 18.74
N ARG A 8 0.16 19.72 18.01
CA ARG A 8 0.47 18.30 18.28
C ARG A 8 1.66 17.77 17.49
N GLY A 9 2.24 18.57 16.59
CA GLY A 9 3.32 18.12 15.69
C GLY A 9 2.89 17.05 14.67
N GLU A 10 1.59 16.75 14.54
CA GLU A 10 1.10 15.77 13.57
C GLU A 10 1.37 16.25 12.14
N GLY A 11 1.93 15.37 11.31
CA GLY A 11 2.39 15.67 9.96
C GLY A 11 3.87 16.01 9.88
N SER A 12 4.61 16.04 10.99
CA SER A 12 6.07 16.14 11.01
C SER A 12 6.73 14.79 10.72
N LEU A 13 8.04 14.80 10.42
CA LEU A 13 8.83 13.57 10.27
C LEU A 13 8.83 12.70 11.54
N ALA A 14 8.79 13.32 12.72
CA ALA A 14 8.78 12.61 14.00
C ALA A 14 7.38 12.09 14.38
N SER A 15 6.32 12.70 13.84
CA SER A 15 4.93 12.31 14.10
C SER A 15 4.12 12.36 12.79
N PRO A 16 4.36 11.43 11.86
CA PRO A 16 3.63 11.40 10.61
C PRO A 16 2.13 11.19 10.86
N LYS A 17 1.30 11.91 10.12
CA LYS A 17 -0.15 11.77 10.21
C LYS A 17 -0.55 10.41 9.63
N LYS A 18 -1.32 9.64 10.39
CA LYS A 18 -1.88 8.37 9.91
C LYS A 18 -2.90 8.64 8.79
N PHE A 19 -2.69 8.03 7.63
CA PHE A 19 -3.64 8.11 6.52
C PHE A 19 -4.81 7.16 6.80
N LYS A 20 -6.05 7.64 6.64
CA LYS A 20 -7.29 6.88 6.90
C LYS A 20 -7.30 6.14 8.26
N ASN A 21 -6.62 6.68 9.27
CA ASN A 21 -6.43 6.05 10.58
C ASN A 21 -5.79 4.65 10.55
N GLN A 22 -5.06 4.31 9.49
CA GLN A 22 -4.29 3.06 9.40
C GLN A 22 -3.02 3.17 10.26
N ASP A 23 -2.81 2.21 11.15
CA ASP A 23 -1.63 2.12 12.02
C ASP A 23 -0.80 0.89 11.62
N PHE A 24 0.37 1.14 11.03
CA PHE A 24 1.23 0.07 10.52
C PHE A 24 1.58 -0.98 11.59
N VAL A 25 1.96 -0.54 12.79
CA VAL A 25 2.40 -1.47 13.85
C VAL A 25 1.23 -2.35 14.27
N ARG A 26 0.07 -1.75 14.52
CA ARG A 26 -1.13 -2.49 14.90
C ARG A 26 -1.59 -3.47 13.83
N LEU A 27 -1.60 -3.04 12.56
CA LEU A 27 -2.02 -3.89 11.43
C LEU A 27 -1.05 -5.06 11.22
N ARG A 28 0.26 -4.79 11.24
CA ARG A 28 1.30 -5.82 11.15
C ARG A 28 1.16 -6.85 12.26
N ASP A 29 1.07 -6.40 13.51
CA ASP A 29 1.01 -7.30 14.68
C ASP A 29 -0.26 -8.14 14.66
N HIS A 30 -1.39 -7.57 14.24
CA HIS A 30 -2.62 -8.34 14.03
C HIS A 30 -2.42 -9.47 13.01
N CYS A 31 -1.88 -9.17 11.82
CA CYS A 31 -1.62 -10.17 10.78
C CYS A 31 -0.65 -11.28 11.27
N LEU A 32 0.46 -10.90 11.90
CA LEU A 32 1.45 -11.86 12.41
C LEU A 32 0.86 -12.78 13.48
N ASN A 33 0.11 -12.21 14.43
CA ASN A 33 -0.49 -12.98 15.53
C ASN A 33 -1.57 -13.96 15.05
N HIS A 34 -2.19 -13.71 13.90
CA HIS A 34 -3.23 -14.56 13.32
C HIS A 34 -2.72 -15.42 12.14
N GLY A 35 -1.44 -15.31 11.77
CA GLY A 35 -0.89 -15.99 10.60
C GLY A 35 -1.54 -15.57 9.28
N LEU A 36 -2.06 -14.34 9.20
CA LEU A 36 -2.77 -13.81 8.04
C LEU A 36 -1.85 -12.91 7.20
N LEU A 37 -2.13 -12.85 5.90
CA LEU A 37 -1.57 -11.81 5.04
C LEU A 37 -2.43 -10.55 5.14
N PHE A 38 -1.77 -9.38 5.10
CA PHE A 38 -2.47 -8.11 5.11
C PHE A 38 -3.17 -7.84 3.76
N GLU A 39 -4.40 -7.33 3.84
CA GLU A 39 -5.19 -6.82 2.71
C GLU A 39 -5.65 -5.40 3.04
N ASP A 40 -5.43 -4.47 2.10
CA ASP A 40 -5.82 -3.07 2.27
C ASP A 40 -7.23 -2.83 1.73
N TYR A 41 -8.23 -2.82 2.62
CA TYR A 41 -9.62 -2.52 2.25
C TYR A 41 -9.82 -1.08 1.77
N THR A 42 -8.89 -0.17 2.05
CA THR A 42 -8.97 1.22 1.61
C THR A 42 -8.35 1.44 0.23
N PHE A 43 -7.65 0.43 -0.28
CA PHE A 43 -7.02 0.38 -1.59
C PHE A 43 -7.00 -1.08 -2.09
N PRO A 44 -8.18 -1.62 -2.47
CA PRO A 44 -8.35 -3.04 -2.76
C PRO A 44 -7.59 -3.49 -4.01
N ALA A 45 -7.28 -4.78 -4.10
CA ALA A 45 -6.69 -5.39 -5.29
C ALA A 45 -7.75 -5.64 -6.38
N ASP A 46 -8.42 -4.58 -6.84
CA ASP A 46 -9.45 -4.64 -7.88
C ASP A 46 -9.32 -3.48 -8.90
N HIS A 47 -10.21 -3.44 -9.89
CA HIS A 47 -10.16 -2.44 -10.96
C HIS A 47 -10.32 -0.99 -10.45
N SER A 48 -10.95 -0.78 -9.29
CA SER A 48 -11.16 0.56 -8.73
C SER A 48 -9.84 1.21 -8.27
N SER A 49 -8.84 0.41 -7.90
CA SER A 49 -7.52 0.89 -7.46
C SER A 49 -6.57 1.20 -8.62
N ILE A 50 -6.89 0.79 -9.85
CA ILE A 50 -6.10 1.11 -11.03
C ILE A 50 -6.36 2.56 -11.44
N GLY A 51 -7.64 2.95 -11.48
CA GLY A 51 -8.08 4.27 -11.92
C GLY A 51 -8.68 4.26 -13.34
N PRO A 52 -9.63 5.17 -13.62
CA PRO A 52 -10.36 5.17 -14.88
C PRO A 52 -9.50 5.65 -16.06
N GLY A 53 -9.77 5.11 -17.25
CA GLY A 53 -9.18 5.60 -18.52
C GLY A 53 -7.72 5.21 -18.76
N LEU A 54 -7.12 4.39 -17.89
CA LEU A 54 -5.73 3.91 -18.05
C LEU A 54 -5.64 2.67 -18.93
N LEU A 55 -6.66 1.81 -18.88
CA LEU A 55 -6.72 0.53 -19.57
C LEU A 55 -8.12 0.33 -20.14
N SER A 56 -8.22 -0.42 -21.24
CA SER A 56 -9.50 -0.87 -21.79
C SER A 56 -10.12 -1.97 -20.91
N ASP A 57 -11.43 -2.17 -21.02
CA ASP A 57 -12.14 -3.22 -20.27
C ASP A 57 -11.53 -4.62 -20.49
N ALA A 58 -11.13 -4.91 -21.72
CA ALA A 58 -10.47 -6.18 -22.06
C ALA A 58 -9.12 -6.34 -21.35
N GLN A 59 -8.35 -5.26 -21.18
CA GLN A 59 -7.09 -5.28 -20.45
C GLN A 59 -7.33 -5.41 -18.94
N LEU A 60 -8.34 -4.72 -18.40
CA LEU A 60 -8.71 -4.81 -16.98
C LEU A 60 -9.04 -6.26 -16.59
N LEU A 61 -9.83 -6.97 -17.42
CA LEU A 61 -10.20 -8.37 -17.20
C LEU A 61 -9.00 -9.34 -17.17
N GLN A 62 -7.85 -8.95 -17.71
CA GLN A 62 -6.64 -9.78 -17.74
C GLN A 62 -5.70 -9.53 -16.56
N ILE A 63 -5.97 -8.53 -15.72
CA ILE A 63 -5.07 -8.14 -14.64
C ILE A 63 -5.18 -9.12 -13.47
N GLN A 64 -4.00 -9.51 -12.96
CA GLN A 64 -3.87 -10.30 -11.76
C GLN A 64 -2.95 -9.58 -10.77
N TRP A 65 -3.34 -9.59 -9.51
CA TRP A 65 -2.58 -8.97 -8.43
C TRP A 65 -1.67 -9.99 -7.78
N PHE A 66 -0.37 -9.75 -7.82
CA PHE A 66 0.64 -10.63 -7.22
C PHE A 66 1.32 -9.97 -6.03
N ARG A 67 1.65 -10.79 -5.03
CA ARG A 67 2.53 -10.38 -3.93
C ARG A 67 3.97 -10.75 -4.30
N PRO A 68 4.96 -9.89 -4.03
CA PRO A 68 6.36 -10.28 -4.18
C PRO A 68 6.66 -11.48 -3.26
N THR A 69 7.03 -12.62 -3.84
CA THR A 69 7.54 -13.76 -3.07
C THR A 69 9.00 -13.50 -2.73
N VAL A 70 9.30 -13.34 -1.45
CA VAL A 70 10.68 -13.27 -0.94
C VAL A 70 11.37 -14.62 -1.18
N SER A 71 12.11 -14.75 -2.28
CA SER A 71 13.19 -15.74 -2.33
C SER A 71 14.31 -15.23 -1.42
N SER A 72 14.71 -16.06 -0.47
CA SER A 72 15.40 -15.72 0.78
C SER A 72 16.88 -15.32 0.65
N SER A 73 17.26 -14.49 -0.32
CA SER A 73 18.67 -14.07 -0.44
C SER A 73 18.92 -12.62 -0.84
N GLN A 74 17.92 -11.78 -1.05
CA GLN A 74 18.19 -10.37 -1.37
C GLN A 74 17.28 -9.45 -0.56
N VAL A 75 17.84 -8.97 0.55
CA VAL A 75 17.44 -7.70 1.17
C VAL A 75 17.65 -6.61 0.11
N CYS A 76 16.60 -6.27 -0.63
CA CYS A 76 16.62 -5.12 -1.52
C CYS A 76 16.12 -3.90 -0.75
N ASN A 77 17.03 -2.95 -0.57
CA ASN A 77 16.75 -1.62 -0.05
C ASN A 77 15.60 -0.96 -0.81
N GLY A 78 14.56 -0.57 -0.06
CA GLY A 78 13.51 0.39 -0.40
C GLY A 78 13.13 0.52 -1.86
N LEU A 79 12.10 -0.23 -2.29
CA LEU A 79 11.04 0.19 -3.22
C LEU A 79 9.95 -0.88 -3.12
N TRP A 80 8.95 -0.64 -2.27
CA TRP A 80 7.84 -1.56 -2.06
C TRP A 80 6.91 -1.55 -3.27
N ALA A 81 6.60 -2.75 -3.74
CA ALA A 81 5.86 -3.09 -4.95
C ALA A 81 4.54 -2.33 -5.13
N TRP A 82 4.36 -1.74 -6.30
CA TRP A 82 3.07 -1.54 -6.94
C TRP A 82 3.22 -1.77 -8.45
N LEU A 83 2.25 -2.51 -9.01
CA LEU A 83 2.00 -2.74 -10.44
C LEU A 83 3.06 -3.54 -11.23
N ILE A 84 2.72 -4.80 -11.56
CA ILE A 84 3.31 -5.46 -12.74
C ILE A 84 2.19 -5.64 -13.76
N ILE A 85 2.28 -4.89 -14.86
CA ILE A 85 1.49 -5.10 -16.08
C ILE A 85 1.99 -6.40 -16.70
N GLY A 86 1.14 -7.42 -16.76
CA GLY A 86 1.41 -8.62 -17.56
C GLY A 86 1.34 -8.28 -19.04
N ARG A 87 2.43 -8.55 -19.77
CA ARG A 87 2.43 -8.62 -21.24
C ARG A 87 2.79 -10.06 -21.64
N GLY A 88 1.96 -10.65 -22.50
CA GLY A 88 2.31 -11.80 -23.35
C GLY A 88 1.97 -13.15 -22.76
#